data_AF-A0A3Q4MKN8-F1
#
_entry.id   AF-A0A3Q4MKN8-F1
#
_cell.length_a   1.000
_cell.length_b   1.000
_cell.length_c   1.000
_cell.angle_alpha   90.00
_cell.angle_beta   90.00
_cell.angle_gamma   90.00
#
_symmetry.space_group_name_H-M   'P 1'
#
loop_
_entity.id
_entity.type
_entity.pdbx_description
1 polymer ?
#
loop_
_entity_poly.entity_id
_entity_poly.type
_entity_poly.pdbx_seq_one_letter_code
_entity_poly.pdbx_strand_id
1 'polypeptide(L)'
;MPQKLLKTAHYIELGSYQHWPVLIPQRIRLYTYEQIPLFLKENPYITDGYRAHLPSKLCLKSIFILSNETVNIWSHLLGFLLFFSLGVNDLLSVLPASGANREDYVIYAIGLFCFQVCMLCSVGYHLFSCHRSEKTCRRWLALDYAGISVGILGCYVPGIFYAFYCNAFWRQVYLLTVLSLILAVFSAQVHPRYLSNDWRWIRMSIFCCVAGVGTIPACHWVWLNGGFTSDVVQLFLPRVIIMYLIAGSAFLFYVTKIPERYFPGQLNYLGASHQVWHILVVAMFYWWHQTAVYIMHFRHSQSCPAQTTKS
;
A
#
# COMPACT_ATOMS: atom_id res chain seq x y z
N MET A 1 -12.37 -47.33 49.98
CA MET A 1 -12.20 -45.96 49.45
C MET A 1 -10.97 -45.32 50.10
N PRO A 2 -10.24 -44.44 49.39
CA PRO A 2 -8.77 -44.49 49.30
C PRO A 2 -8.06 -43.24 49.84
N GLN A 3 -6.73 -43.30 50.03
CA GLN A 3 -5.75 -42.24 49.65
C GLN A 3 -4.32 -42.71 49.98
N LYS A 4 -3.57 -43.15 48.97
CA LYS A 4 -2.61 -42.39 48.13
C LYS A 4 -1.20 -42.31 48.75
N LEU A 5 -0.36 -43.21 48.23
CA LEU A 5 1.10 -43.11 48.17
C LEU A 5 1.54 -41.71 47.71
N LEU A 6 2.39 -41.05 48.51
CA LEU A 6 3.25 -39.97 48.02
C LEU A 6 4.63 -40.57 47.73
N LYS A 7 4.89 -40.93 46.47
CA LYS A 7 6.24 -41.12 45.94
C LYS A 7 6.54 -39.91 45.09
N THR A 8 7.35 -38.98 45.60
CA THR A 8 7.90 -37.90 44.78
C THR A 8 9.20 -38.40 44.17
N ALA A 9 9.16 -38.66 42.87
CA ALA A 9 10.30 -39.12 42.07
C ALA A 9 11.18 -37.92 41.67
N HIS A 10 12.50 -38.10 41.82
CA HIS A 10 13.56 -37.32 41.16
C HIS A 10 13.51 -37.54 39.64
N TYR A 11 13.46 -36.49 38.80
CA TYR A 11 13.97 -36.47 37.41
C TYR A 11 14.27 -35.01 36.95
N ILE A 12 15.55 -34.64 36.81
CA ILE A 12 16.35 -34.37 35.58
C ILE A 12 16.02 -33.06 34.85
N GLU A 13 16.95 -32.10 34.92
CA GLU A 13 17.02 -30.90 34.07
C GLU A 13 17.38 -31.29 32.63
N LEU A 14 16.43 -31.11 31.72
CA LEU A 14 16.68 -31.00 30.29
C LEU A 14 15.90 -29.78 29.81
N GLY A 15 16.62 -28.73 29.40
CA GLY A 15 16.02 -27.51 28.88
C GLY A 15 15.01 -27.82 27.76
N SER A 16 13.76 -27.40 27.93
CA SER A 16 12.79 -27.16 26.85
C SER A 16 11.42 -26.74 27.43
N TYR A 17 10.96 -25.57 27.00
CA TYR A 17 9.57 -25.08 26.98
C TYR A 17 8.66 -25.45 28.16
N GLN A 18 8.77 -24.65 29.22
CA GLN A 18 7.84 -24.64 30.33
C GLN A 18 6.48 -24.07 29.88
N HIS A 19 5.46 -24.92 29.87
CA HIS A 19 4.07 -24.55 29.71
C HIS A 19 3.61 -23.76 30.95
N TRP A 20 3.19 -22.51 30.77
CA TRP A 20 2.65 -21.69 31.86
C TRP A 20 1.12 -21.79 31.90
N PRO A 21 0.50 -22.11 33.06
CA PRO A 21 -0.93 -22.00 33.23
C PRO A 21 -1.27 -20.52 33.42
N VAL A 22 -1.86 -19.87 32.41
CA VAL A 22 -2.20 -18.44 32.47
C VAL A 22 -3.69 -18.28 32.81
N LEU A 23 -3.98 -17.99 34.07
CA LEU A 23 -5.25 -17.42 34.56
C LEU A 23 -5.07 -15.92 34.89
N ILE A 24 -4.64 -15.14 33.89
CA ILE A 24 -4.57 -13.68 33.94
C ILE A 24 -5.11 -13.18 32.58
N PRO A 25 -5.93 -12.11 32.48
CA PRO A 25 -6.37 -11.58 31.20
C PRO A 25 -5.14 -11.39 30.30
N GLN A 26 -5.08 -12.13 29.19
CA GLN A 26 -3.90 -12.27 28.33
C GLN A 26 -3.40 -10.89 27.86
N ARG A 27 -2.44 -10.30 28.59
CA ARG A 27 -1.67 -9.17 28.07
C ARG A 27 -0.82 -9.70 26.92
N ILE A 28 -0.99 -9.10 25.74
CA ILE A 28 -0.16 -9.41 24.58
C ILE A 28 1.27 -8.99 24.93
N ARG A 29 2.17 -9.96 25.02
CA ARG A 29 3.59 -9.73 25.28
C ARG A 29 4.26 -9.13 24.03
N LEU A 30 5.08 -8.11 24.24
CA LEU A 30 5.98 -7.58 23.22
C LEU A 30 7.36 -8.22 23.35
N TYR A 31 8.06 -8.31 22.22
CA TYR A 31 9.34 -8.98 22.07
C TYR A 31 10.39 -8.01 21.53
N THR A 32 11.64 -8.25 21.92
CA THR A 32 12.81 -7.60 21.32
C THR A 32 13.15 -8.24 19.98
N TYR A 33 13.93 -7.53 19.15
CA TYR A 33 14.40 -8.01 17.86
C TYR A 33 15.11 -9.37 17.94
N GLU A 34 15.78 -9.68 19.05
CA GLU A 34 16.45 -10.98 19.18
C GLU A 34 15.54 -12.14 19.50
N GLN A 35 14.37 -11.86 20.08
CA GLN A 35 13.42 -12.87 20.53
C GLN A 35 12.40 -13.27 19.47
N ILE A 36 12.30 -12.54 18.36
CA ILE A 36 11.34 -12.83 17.29
C ILE A 36 11.86 -13.88 16.29
N PRO A 37 10.94 -14.62 15.63
CA PRO A 37 11.28 -15.52 14.54
C PRO A 37 12.04 -14.85 13.40
N LEU A 38 12.92 -15.60 12.72
CA LEU A 38 13.75 -15.11 11.61
C LEU A 38 12.95 -14.45 10.48
N PHE A 39 11.74 -14.95 10.18
CA PHE A 39 10.90 -14.37 9.12
C PHE A 39 10.33 -12.98 9.45
N LEU A 40 10.43 -12.51 10.70
CA LEU A 40 10.06 -11.15 11.11
C LEU A 40 11.28 -10.22 11.26
N LYS A 41 12.50 -10.75 11.20
CA LYS A 41 13.75 -9.99 11.35
C LYS A 41 14.13 -9.30 10.03
N GLU A 42 13.39 -8.25 9.67
CA GLU A 42 13.65 -7.48 8.42
C GLU A 42 14.50 -6.22 8.64
N ASN A 43 14.24 -5.49 9.74
CA ASN A 43 14.87 -4.19 10.02
C ASN A 43 15.62 -4.25 11.36
N PRO A 44 16.96 -4.38 11.37
CA PRO A 44 17.73 -4.52 12.61
C PRO A 44 17.79 -3.25 13.45
N TYR A 45 17.39 -2.10 12.90
CA TYR A 45 17.39 -0.83 13.62
C TYR A 45 16.17 -0.65 14.55
N ILE A 46 15.12 -1.46 14.33
CA ILE A 46 13.97 -1.55 15.23
C ILE A 46 14.27 -2.67 16.23
N THR A 47 14.50 -2.31 17.48
CA THR A 47 15.07 -3.23 18.48
C THR A 47 14.04 -3.82 19.44
N ASP A 48 12.85 -3.22 19.53
CA ASP A 48 11.79 -3.61 20.47
C ASP A 48 10.39 -3.30 19.93
N GLY A 49 9.36 -3.74 20.66
CA GLY A 49 7.96 -3.45 20.37
C GLY A 49 7.30 -4.47 19.43
N TYR A 50 7.95 -5.60 19.17
CA TYR A 50 7.43 -6.61 18.24
C TYR A 50 6.31 -7.44 18.86
N ARG A 51 5.31 -7.76 18.05
CA ARG A 51 4.29 -8.78 18.35
C ARG A 51 4.71 -10.09 17.67
N ALA A 52 4.61 -11.21 18.38
CA ALA A 52 4.93 -12.52 17.82
C ALA A 52 4.09 -13.64 18.45
N HIS A 53 4.01 -14.78 17.75
CA HIS A 53 3.36 -16.01 18.22
C HIS A 53 1.87 -15.89 18.58
N LEU A 54 1.16 -14.92 18.00
CA LEU A 54 -0.25 -14.69 18.31
C LEU A 54 -1.18 -15.60 17.47
N PRO A 55 -2.25 -16.16 18.05
CA PRO A 55 -3.38 -16.69 17.27
C PRO A 55 -4.20 -15.54 16.66
N SER A 56 -4.97 -15.81 15.60
CA SER A 56 -5.73 -14.80 14.83
C SER A 56 -6.57 -13.84 15.69
N LYS A 57 -7.24 -14.35 16.75
CA LYS A 57 -8.05 -13.52 17.65
C LYS A 57 -7.21 -12.49 18.40
N LEU A 58 -5.98 -12.85 18.80
CA LEU A 58 -5.06 -11.92 19.45
C LEU A 58 -4.39 -10.99 18.46
N CYS A 59 -4.13 -11.41 17.21
CA CYS A 59 -3.71 -10.50 16.14
C CYS A 59 -4.72 -9.35 15.99
N LEU A 60 -6.02 -9.66 15.89
CA LEU A 60 -7.07 -8.64 15.80
C LEU A 60 -7.11 -7.72 17.02
N LYS A 61 -7.05 -8.28 18.25
CA LYS A 61 -7.03 -7.48 19.48
C LYS A 61 -5.77 -6.61 19.61
N SER A 62 -4.68 -6.99 18.97
CA SER A 62 -3.41 -6.27 19.07
C SER A 62 -3.41 -4.91 18.36
N ILE A 63 -4.44 -4.58 17.58
CA ILE A 63 -4.62 -3.23 17.00
C ILE A 63 -4.65 -2.13 18.07
N PHE A 64 -5.12 -2.46 19.27
CA PHE A 64 -5.18 -1.55 20.43
C PHE A 64 -3.94 -1.63 21.33
N ILE A 65 -2.91 -2.37 20.92
CA ILE A 65 -1.64 -2.47 21.65
C ILE A 65 -0.61 -1.61 20.92
N LEU A 66 0.08 -0.76 21.68
CA LEU A 66 1.20 0.01 21.18
C LEU A 66 2.37 -0.94 20.86
N SER A 67 2.73 -1.01 19.58
CA SER A 67 3.76 -1.89 19.01
C SER A 67 4.48 -1.14 17.89
N ASN A 68 5.57 -1.73 17.39
CA ASN A 68 6.30 -1.18 16.24
C ASN A 68 5.47 -1.08 14.95
N GLU A 69 4.36 -1.81 14.90
CA GLU A 69 3.43 -1.87 13.78
C GLU A 69 2.20 -0.96 13.94
N THR A 70 2.04 -0.28 15.08
CA THR A 70 0.84 0.51 15.38
C THR A 70 0.60 1.59 14.33
N VAL A 71 1.63 2.38 13.99
CA VAL A 71 1.49 3.43 12.98
C VAL A 71 1.28 2.83 11.58
N ASN A 72 1.91 1.70 11.24
CA ASN A 72 1.71 1.02 9.96
C ASN A 72 0.23 0.59 9.80
N ILE A 73 -0.37 0.00 10.84
CA ILE A 73 -1.77 -0.40 10.85
C ILE A 73 -2.70 0.82 10.77
N TRP A 74 -2.53 1.79 11.67
CA TRP A 74 -3.47 2.90 11.78
C TRP A 74 -3.39 3.89 10.62
N SER A 75 -2.20 4.14 10.06
CA SER A 75 -2.05 5.03 8.90
C SER A 75 -2.85 4.52 7.69
N HIS A 76 -2.74 3.24 7.35
CA HIS A 76 -3.50 2.65 6.25
C HIS A 76 -4.97 2.36 6.59
N LEU A 77 -5.31 2.07 7.86
CA LEU A 77 -6.71 1.95 8.26
C LEU A 77 -7.45 3.29 8.14
N LEU A 78 -6.82 4.38 8.60
CA LEU A 78 -7.35 5.73 8.41
C LEU A 78 -7.36 6.12 6.93
N GLY A 79 -6.35 5.71 6.16
CA GLY A 79 -6.33 5.83 4.70
C GLY A 79 -7.54 5.15 4.04
N PHE A 80 -7.86 3.92 4.42
CA PHE A 80 -9.07 3.23 3.95
C PHE A 80 -10.34 4.04 4.25
N LEU A 81 -10.51 4.50 5.49
CA LEU A 81 -11.67 5.30 5.88
C LEU A 81 -11.76 6.62 5.11
N LEU A 82 -10.62 7.26 4.83
CA LEU A 82 -10.54 8.45 3.99
C LEU A 82 -11.03 8.15 2.57
N PHE A 83 -10.49 7.15 1.89
CA PHE A 83 -10.89 6.83 0.51
C PHE A 83 -12.32 6.31 0.40
N PHE A 84 -12.80 5.61 1.43
CA PHE A 84 -14.21 5.23 1.52
C PHE A 84 -15.11 6.47 1.64
N SER A 85 -14.78 7.41 2.52
CA SER A 85 -15.53 8.65 2.70
C SER A 85 -15.50 9.53 1.45
N LEU A 86 -14.35 9.63 0.78
CA LEU A 86 -14.22 10.29 -0.52
C LEU A 86 -15.09 9.62 -1.57
N GLY A 87 -15.13 8.29 -1.63
CA GLY A 87 -16.00 7.58 -2.59
C GLY A 87 -17.48 7.85 -2.36
N VAL A 88 -17.93 7.91 -1.10
CA VAL A 88 -19.31 8.30 -0.77
C VAL A 88 -19.56 9.75 -1.18
N ASN A 89 -18.67 10.68 -0.83
CA ASN A 89 -18.80 12.09 -1.17
C ASN A 89 -18.79 12.34 -2.69
N ASP A 90 -17.94 11.63 -3.42
CA ASP A 90 -17.84 11.74 -4.86
C ASP A 90 -19.13 11.28 -5.54
N LEU A 91 -19.66 10.14 -5.09
CA LEU A 91 -20.86 9.55 -5.65
C LEU A 91 -22.12 10.36 -5.35
N LEU A 92 -22.21 10.94 -4.15
CA LEU A 92 -23.40 11.65 -3.68
C LEU A 92 -23.36 13.16 -3.96
N SER A 93 -22.19 13.77 -4.12
CA SER A 93 -22.05 15.23 -4.18
C SER A 93 -21.20 15.70 -5.35
N VAL A 94 -19.96 15.23 -5.50
CA VAL A 94 -19.03 15.78 -6.51
C VAL A 94 -19.48 15.45 -7.93
N LEU A 95 -19.75 14.18 -8.23
CA LEU A 95 -20.13 13.75 -9.57
C LEU A 95 -21.48 14.30 -10.01
N PRO A 96 -22.55 14.29 -9.18
CA PRO A 96 -23.81 14.95 -9.52
C PRO A 96 -23.66 16.46 -9.76
N ALA A 97 -22.94 17.16 -8.88
CA ALA A 97 -22.73 18.61 -9.01
C ALA A 97 -21.93 19.00 -10.27
N SER A 98 -21.11 18.08 -10.78
CA SER A 98 -20.30 18.28 -11.98
C SER A 98 -21.02 17.91 -13.28
N GLY A 99 -22.28 17.46 -13.20
CA GLY A 99 -22.99 16.91 -14.36
C GLY A 99 -22.29 15.70 -14.98
N ALA A 100 -21.62 14.89 -14.16
CA ALA A 100 -20.74 13.83 -14.62
C ALA A 100 -21.47 12.72 -15.38
N ASN A 101 -20.82 12.16 -16.39
CA ASN A 101 -21.39 11.10 -17.21
C ASN A 101 -21.12 9.72 -16.58
N ARG A 102 -21.77 8.67 -17.09
CA ARG A 102 -21.63 7.31 -16.55
C ARG A 102 -20.19 6.79 -16.53
N GLU A 103 -19.34 7.20 -17.47
CA GLU A 103 -17.94 6.78 -17.52
C GLU A 103 -17.17 7.36 -16.34
N ASP A 104 -17.40 8.62 -15.98
CA ASP A 104 -16.76 9.24 -14.82
C ASP A 104 -17.09 8.47 -13.53
N TYR A 105 -18.35 8.10 -13.32
CA TYR A 105 -18.77 7.26 -12.18
C TYR A 105 -17.99 5.96 -12.10
N VAL A 106 -17.80 5.28 -13.24
CA VAL A 106 -17.06 4.02 -13.31
C VAL A 106 -15.58 4.24 -13.00
N ILE A 107 -14.96 5.27 -13.58
CA ILE A 107 -13.53 5.56 -13.42
C ILE A 107 -13.19 5.93 -11.97
N TYR A 108 -14.01 6.77 -11.33
CA TYR A 108 -13.83 7.12 -9.91
C TYR A 108 -14.05 5.92 -9.00
N ALA A 109 -15.11 5.14 -9.24
CA ALA A 109 -15.38 3.94 -8.45
C ALA A 109 -14.21 2.94 -8.54
N ILE A 110 -13.66 2.71 -9.73
CA ILE A 110 -12.50 1.83 -9.92
C ILE A 110 -11.26 2.38 -9.19
N GLY A 111 -10.93 3.66 -9.37
CA GLY A 111 -9.75 4.28 -8.77
C GLY A 111 -9.78 4.21 -7.23
N LEU A 112 -10.89 4.63 -6.63
CA LEU A 112 -11.07 4.63 -5.18
C LEU A 112 -11.19 3.21 -4.61
N PHE A 113 -11.83 2.28 -5.32
CA PHE A 113 -11.85 0.88 -4.91
C PHE A 113 -10.43 0.29 -4.88
N CYS A 114 -9.61 0.58 -5.89
CA CYS A 114 -8.22 0.14 -5.92
C CYS A 114 -7.42 0.67 -4.72
N PHE A 115 -7.57 1.96 -4.38
CA PHE A 115 -6.91 2.55 -3.21
C PHE A 115 -7.36 1.88 -1.91
N GLN A 116 -8.66 1.64 -1.75
CA GLN A 116 -9.20 0.94 -0.58
C GLN A 116 -8.65 -0.49 -0.43
N VAL A 117 -8.60 -1.25 -1.52
CA VAL A 117 -8.04 -2.61 -1.53
C VAL A 117 -6.57 -2.58 -1.14
N CYS A 118 -5.77 -1.67 -1.71
CA CYS A 118 -4.36 -1.50 -1.33
C CYS A 118 -4.20 -1.25 0.18
N MET A 119 -5.00 -0.34 0.74
CA MET A 119 -4.97 0.00 2.16
C MET A 119 -5.34 -1.20 3.04
N LEU A 120 -6.42 -1.91 2.72
CA LEU A 120 -6.90 -3.06 3.49
C LEU A 120 -5.95 -4.25 3.43
N CYS A 121 -5.36 -4.55 2.27
CA CYS A 121 -4.35 -5.60 2.13
C CYS A 121 -3.16 -5.35 3.06
N SER A 122 -2.73 -4.09 3.11
CA SER A 122 -1.62 -3.66 3.95
C SER A 122 -1.95 -3.69 5.45
N VAL A 123 -3.14 -3.20 5.85
CA VAL A 123 -3.65 -3.36 7.23
C VAL A 123 -3.68 -4.83 7.62
N GLY A 124 -4.16 -5.69 6.73
CA GLY A 124 -4.20 -7.14 6.93
C GLY A 124 -2.80 -7.71 7.21
N TYR A 125 -1.80 -7.38 6.39
CA TYR A 125 -0.43 -7.81 6.64
C TYR A 125 0.12 -7.32 7.97
N HIS A 126 0.08 -6.02 8.24
CA HIS A 126 0.64 -5.49 9.48
C HIS A 126 -0.11 -5.98 10.73
N LEU A 127 -1.39 -6.36 10.62
CA LEU A 127 -2.14 -6.95 11.73
C LEU A 127 -1.79 -8.43 11.96
N PHE A 128 -1.59 -9.20 10.89
CA PHE A 128 -1.38 -10.65 10.93
C PHE A 128 0.07 -11.09 10.74
N SER A 129 1.04 -10.18 10.56
CA SER A 129 2.46 -10.50 10.47
C SER A 129 2.96 -11.24 11.72
N CYS A 130 2.46 -10.85 12.89
CA CYS A 130 2.76 -11.46 14.19
C CYS A 130 2.13 -12.86 14.43
N HIS A 131 1.40 -13.41 13.45
CA HIS A 131 0.68 -14.65 13.61
C HIS A 131 1.62 -15.85 13.84
N ARG A 132 1.23 -16.79 14.72
CA ARG A 132 2.03 -17.98 15.08
C ARG A 132 2.39 -18.90 13.91
N SER A 133 1.66 -18.81 12.80
CA SER A 133 1.89 -19.57 11.57
C SER A 133 2.58 -18.69 10.53
N GLU A 134 3.82 -19.05 10.19
CA GLU A 134 4.58 -18.38 9.13
C GLU A 134 3.84 -18.42 7.78
N LYS A 135 3.11 -19.51 7.48
CA LYS A 135 2.29 -19.61 6.26
C LYS A 135 1.23 -18.52 6.19
N THR A 136 0.62 -18.17 7.32
CA THR A 136 -0.37 -17.09 7.40
C THR A 136 0.30 -15.74 7.18
N CYS A 137 1.45 -15.49 7.84
CA CYS A 137 2.23 -14.27 7.64
C CYS A 137 2.62 -14.08 6.16
N ARG A 138 3.16 -15.12 5.51
CA ARG A 138 3.56 -15.08 4.09
C ARG A 138 2.38 -14.86 3.14
N ARG A 139 1.21 -15.42 3.43
CA ARG A 139 -0.01 -15.16 2.61
C ARG A 139 -0.46 -13.71 2.70
N TRP A 140 -0.47 -13.15 3.90
CA TRP A 140 -0.79 -11.73 4.06
C TRP A 140 0.25 -10.82 3.42
N LEU A 141 1.54 -11.17 3.52
CA LEU A 141 2.60 -10.45 2.81
C LEU A 141 2.41 -10.49 1.28
N ALA A 142 1.99 -11.63 0.73
CA ALA A 142 1.64 -11.74 -0.70
C ALA A 142 0.46 -10.82 -1.06
N LEU A 143 -0.58 -10.78 -0.22
CA LEU A 143 -1.73 -9.89 -0.41
C LEU A 143 -1.35 -8.42 -0.33
N ASP A 144 -0.42 -8.03 0.55
CA ASP A 144 0.08 -6.65 0.63
C ASP A 144 0.81 -6.25 -0.66
N TYR A 145 1.70 -7.10 -1.17
CA TYR A 145 2.33 -6.86 -2.48
C TYR A 145 1.35 -6.83 -3.64
N ALA A 146 0.31 -7.68 -3.63
CA ALA A 146 -0.78 -7.62 -4.61
C ALA A 146 -1.57 -6.30 -4.48
N GLY A 147 -1.78 -5.83 -3.24
CA GLY A 147 -2.41 -4.55 -2.92
C GLY A 147 -1.66 -3.37 -3.56
N ILE A 148 -0.33 -3.35 -3.50
CA ILE A 148 0.49 -2.33 -4.19
C ILE A 148 0.22 -2.33 -5.70
N SER A 149 0.18 -3.51 -6.35
CA SER A 149 -0.14 -3.61 -7.78
C SER A 149 -1.53 -3.05 -8.10
N VAL A 150 -2.53 -3.36 -7.27
CA VAL A 150 -3.90 -2.83 -7.40
C VAL A 150 -3.92 -1.32 -7.20
N GLY A 151 -3.18 -0.79 -6.22
CA GLY A 151 -3.05 0.67 -6.00
C GLY A 151 -2.44 1.40 -7.19
N ILE A 152 -1.41 0.81 -7.82
CA ILE A 152 -0.81 1.35 -9.06
C ILE A 152 -1.84 1.37 -10.20
N LEU A 153 -2.60 0.29 -10.37
CA LEU A 153 -3.72 0.26 -11.34
C LEU A 153 -4.72 1.39 -11.07
N GLY A 154 -5.07 1.63 -9.81
CA GLY A 154 -5.94 2.72 -9.37
C GLY A 154 -5.41 4.11 -9.69
N CYS A 155 -4.09 4.29 -9.80
CA CYS A 155 -3.49 5.55 -10.25
C CYS A 155 -3.59 5.68 -11.78
N TYR A 156 -3.27 4.60 -12.51
CA TYR A 156 -3.23 4.61 -13.97
C TYR A 156 -4.58 4.81 -14.62
N VAL A 157 -5.63 4.12 -14.16
CA VAL A 157 -6.95 4.14 -14.81
C VAL A 157 -7.51 5.57 -14.94
N PRO A 158 -7.73 6.33 -13.84
CA PRO A 158 -8.20 7.71 -13.94
C PRO A 158 -7.18 8.63 -14.62
N GLY A 159 -5.89 8.45 -14.35
CA GLY A 159 -4.83 9.27 -14.95
C GLY A 159 -4.82 9.22 -16.48
N ILE A 160 -4.82 8.01 -17.05
CA ILE A 160 -4.83 7.80 -18.50
C ILE A 160 -6.19 8.22 -19.08
N PHE A 161 -7.29 7.89 -18.41
CA PHE A 161 -8.64 8.22 -18.89
C PHE A 161 -8.80 9.73 -19.12
N TYR A 162 -8.45 10.54 -18.12
CA TYR A 162 -8.61 11.99 -18.21
C TYR A 162 -7.50 12.69 -19.01
N ALA A 163 -6.26 12.17 -19.00
CA ALA A 163 -5.20 12.69 -19.85
C ALA A 163 -5.57 12.56 -21.33
N PHE A 164 -6.03 11.38 -21.74
CA PHE A 164 -6.40 11.06 -23.13
C PHE A 164 -7.92 11.12 -23.34
N TYR A 165 -8.62 12.00 -22.61
CA TYR A 165 -10.08 12.15 -22.71
C TYR A 165 -10.53 12.40 -24.16
N CYS A 166 -9.79 13.25 -24.88
CA CYS A 166 -10.08 13.62 -26.27
C CYS A 166 -9.47 12.68 -27.32
N ASN A 167 -8.68 11.66 -26.91
CA ASN A 167 -8.03 10.74 -27.83
C ASN A 167 -8.25 9.28 -27.39
N ALA A 168 -9.38 8.71 -27.84
CA ALA A 168 -9.80 7.37 -27.47
C ALA A 168 -8.80 6.28 -27.88
N PHE A 169 -8.12 6.44 -29.03
CA PHE A 169 -7.13 5.48 -29.50
C PHE A 169 -5.97 5.34 -28.51
N TRP A 170 -5.30 6.45 -28.19
CA TRP A 170 -4.16 6.42 -27.26
C TRP A 170 -4.58 6.06 -25.84
N ARG A 171 -5.77 6.49 -25.41
CA ARG A 171 -6.37 6.06 -24.14
C ARG A 171 -6.43 4.52 -24.07
N GLN A 172 -6.97 3.87 -25.10
CA GLN A 172 -7.10 2.42 -25.11
C GLN A 172 -5.75 1.70 -25.15
N VAL A 173 -4.80 2.19 -25.96
CA VAL A 173 -3.44 1.63 -26.05
C VAL A 173 -2.78 1.63 -24.67
N TYR A 174 -2.82 2.74 -23.94
CA TYR A 174 -2.20 2.83 -22.63
C TYR A 174 -2.94 2.02 -21.55
N LEU A 175 -4.27 2.01 -21.55
CA LEU A 175 -5.03 1.18 -20.60
C LEU A 175 -4.77 -0.32 -20.79
N LEU A 176 -4.70 -0.79 -22.04
CA LEU A 176 -4.33 -2.17 -22.35
C LEU A 176 -2.88 -2.48 -21.94
N THR A 177 -1.96 -1.55 -22.18
CA THR A 177 -0.55 -1.70 -21.78
C THR A 177 -0.43 -1.86 -20.26
N VAL A 178 -1.11 -1.00 -19.49
CA VAL A 178 -1.13 -1.09 -18.03
C VAL A 178 -1.76 -2.40 -17.56
N LEU A 179 -2.87 -2.82 -18.17
CA LEU A 179 -3.49 -4.10 -17.83
C LEU A 179 -2.51 -5.27 -18.05
N SER A 180 -1.84 -5.31 -19.20
CA SER A 180 -0.82 -6.33 -19.48
C SER A 180 0.33 -6.31 -18.47
N LEU A 181 0.81 -5.12 -18.09
CA LEU A 181 1.86 -4.98 -17.08
C LEU A 181 1.41 -5.49 -15.71
N ILE A 182 0.20 -5.14 -15.25
CA ILE A 182 -0.34 -5.60 -13.97
C ILE A 182 -0.53 -7.12 -13.96
N LEU A 183 -1.00 -7.71 -15.06
CA LEU A 183 -1.11 -9.17 -15.21
C LEU A 183 0.27 -9.86 -15.19
N ALA A 184 1.30 -9.25 -15.78
CA ALA A 184 2.66 -9.74 -15.71
C ALA A 184 3.22 -9.68 -14.28
N VAL A 185 2.93 -8.59 -13.54
CA VAL A 185 3.29 -8.47 -12.12
C VAL A 185 2.61 -9.55 -11.28
N PHE A 186 1.31 -9.79 -11.48
CA PHE A 186 0.60 -10.86 -10.77
C PHE A 186 1.18 -12.24 -11.10
N SER A 187 1.53 -12.49 -12.35
CA SER A 187 2.23 -13.72 -12.74
C SER A 187 3.57 -13.89 -12.01
N ALA A 188 4.35 -12.81 -11.88
CA ALA A 188 5.58 -12.80 -11.10
C ALA A 188 5.33 -13.05 -9.60
N GLN A 189 4.25 -12.52 -9.03
CA GLN A 189 3.90 -12.69 -7.61
C GLN A 189 3.55 -14.13 -7.23
N VAL A 190 3.06 -14.92 -8.18
CA VAL A 190 2.78 -16.37 -7.97
C VAL A 190 4.07 -17.18 -7.82
N HIS A 191 5.21 -16.66 -8.29
CA HIS A 191 6.46 -17.40 -8.26
C HIS A 191 6.89 -17.74 -6.81
N PRO A 192 7.25 -19.01 -6.49
CA PRO A 192 7.52 -19.44 -5.12
C PRO A 192 8.64 -18.67 -4.40
N ARG A 193 9.60 -18.12 -5.14
CA ARG A 193 10.71 -17.33 -4.59
C ARG A 193 10.41 -15.84 -4.49
N TYR A 194 9.27 -15.35 -4.97
CA TYR A 194 8.96 -13.91 -5.02
C TYR A 194 9.05 -13.23 -3.64
N LEU A 195 8.65 -13.95 -2.58
CA LEU A 195 8.71 -13.48 -1.19
C LEU A 195 10.06 -13.75 -0.51
N SER A 196 11.04 -14.38 -1.17
CA SER A 196 12.36 -14.59 -0.58
C SER A 196 13.15 -13.28 -0.52
N ASN A 197 14.15 -13.24 0.36
CA ASN A 197 15.06 -12.11 0.46
C ASN A 197 15.91 -11.93 -0.80
N ASP A 198 16.29 -13.01 -1.48
CA ASP A 198 17.07 -12.95 -2.73
C ASP A 198 16.32 -12.21 -3.85
N TRP A 199 14.98 -12.27 -3.85
CA TRP A 199 14.12 -11.60 -4.83
C TRP A 199 13.76 -10.18 -4.46
N ARG A 200 14.21 -9.66 -3.31
CA ARG A 200 13.86 -8.32 -2.83
C ARG A 200 14.18 -7.23 -3.84
N TRP A 201 15.38 -7.23 -4.42
CA TRP A 201 15.80 -6.23 -5.40
C TRP A 201 15.04 -6.36 -6.73
N ILE A 202 14.77 -7.59 -7.17
CA ILE A 202 13.98 -7.86 -8.37
C ILE A 202 12.55 -7.33 -8.18
N ARG A 203 11.92 -7.67 -7.05
CA ARG A 203 10.58 -7.20 -6.69
C ARG A 203 10.49 -5.67 -6.64
N MET A 204 11.45 -5.01 -6.00
CA MET A 204 11.51 -3.55 -5.96
C MET A 204 11.66 -2.96 -7.35
N SER A 205 12.52 -3.55 -8.18
CA SER A 205 12.73 -3.11 -9.57
C SER A 205 11.46 -3.26 -10.40
N ILE A 206 10.71 -4.36 -10.25
CA ILE A 206 9.42 -4.57 -10.93
C ILE A 206 8.45 -3.43 -10.59
N PHE A 207 8.25 -3.12 -9.31
CA PHE A 207 7.34 -2.04 -8.91
C PHE A 207 7.81 -0.66 -9.40
N CYS A 208 9.10 -0.36 -9.32
CA CYS A 208 9.66 0.90 -9.82
C CYS A 208 9.48 1.03 -11.34
N CYS A 209 9.74 -0.02 -12.10
CA CYS A 209 9.54 -0.03 -13.55
C CYS A 209 8.07 0.18 -13.91
N VAL A 210 7.16 -0.56 -13.26
CA VAL A 210 5.72 -0.47 -13.54
C VAL A 210 5.17 0.91 -13.17
N ALA A 211 5.62 1.54 -12.09
CA ALA A 211 5.26 2.92 -11.77
C ALA A 211 5.91 3.94 -12.74
N GLY A 212 7.16 3.68 -13.15
CA GLY A 212 7.93 4.51 -14.06
C GLY A 212 7.40 4.54 -15.50
N VAL A 213 6.74 3.47 -15.95
CA VAL A 213 6.09 3.43 -17.28
C VAL A 213 5.15 4.60 -17.50
N GLY A 214 4.52 5.14 -16.44
CA GLY A 214 3.60 6.28 -16.51
C GLY A 214 4.24 7.60 -16.96
N THR A 215 5.57 7.69 -16.93
CA THR A 215 6.30 8.81 -17.55
C THR A 215 6.14 8.83 -19.06
N ILE A 216 5.99 7.67 -19.72
CA ILE A 216 5.80 7.57 -21.18
C ILE A 216 4.48 8.21 -21.63
N PRO A 217 3.28 7.83 -21.12
CA PRO A 217 2.04 8.51 -21.46
C PRO A 217 2.03 9.97 -21.02
N ALA A 218 2.71 10.35 -19.93
CA ALA A 218 2.82 11.76 -19.54
C ALA A 218 3.60 12.58 -20.57
N CYS A 219 4.78 12.11 -21.00
CA CYS A 219 5.57 12.77 -22.05
C CYS A 219 4.82 12.83 -23.38
N HIS A 220 4.16 11.73 -23.76
CA HIS A 220 3.35 11.71 -24.98
C HIS A 220 2.16 12.67 -24.91
N TRP A 221 1.49 12.75 -23.75
CA TRP A 221 0.41 13.71 -23.53
C TRP A 221 0.90 15.16 -23.64
N VAL A 222 2.07 15.50 -23.08
CA VAL A 222 2.68 16.83 -23.24
C VAL A 222 2.91 17.15 -24.72
N TRP A 223 3.44 16.20 -25.48
CA TRP A 223 3.67 16.38 -26.92
C TRP A 223 2.36 16.63 -27.68
N LEU A 224 1.31 15.84 -27.42
CA LEU A 224 0.01 15.99 -28.07
C LEU A 224 -0.70 17.31 -27.75
N ASN A 225 -0.44 17.90 -26.58
CA ASN A 225 -1.10 19.13 -26.14
C ASN A 225 -0.29 20.41 -26.44
N GLY A 226 0.69 20.34 -27.36
CA GLY A 226 1.44 21.52 -27.81
C GLY A 226 2.69 21.85 -26.98
N GLY A 227 3.18 20.92 -26.16
CA GLY A 227 4.42 21.07 -25.41
C GLY A 227 4.28 21.86 -24.10
N PHE A 228 5.41 22.16 -23.45
CA PHE A 228 5.47 22.79 -22.12
C PHE A 228 4.95 24.23 -22.05
N THR A 229 4.76 24.88 -23.20
CA THR A 229 4.23 26.25 -23.29
C THR A 229 2.71 26.30 -23.33
N SER A 230 2.03 25.16 -23.47
CA SER A 230 0.57 25.08 -23.49
C SER A 230 -0.04 25.25 -22.10
N ASP A 231 -1.08 26.08 -21.99
CA ASP A 231 -1.77 26.37 -20.73
C ASP A 231 -2.25 25.09 -20.02
N VAL A 232 -2.80 24.14 -20.79
CA VAL A 232 -3.27 22.85 -20.28
C VAL A 232 -2.12 22.04 -19.68
N VAL A 233 -0.95 22.05 -20.33
CA VAL A 233 0.23 21.34 -19.85
C VAL A 233 0.78 21.99 -18.58
N GLN A 234 0.90 23.32 -18.55
CA GLN A 234 1.36 24.05 -17.38
C GLN A 234 0.45 23.86 -16.16
N LEU A 235 -0.85 23.65 -16.40
CA LEU A 235 -1.81 23.41 -15.33
C LEU A 235 -1.71 22.00 -14.71
N PHE A 236 -1.52 20.97 -15.54
CA PHE A 236 -1.61 19.57 -15.07
C PHE A 236 -0.28 18.87 -14.85
N LEU A 237 0.76 19.20 -15.62
CA LEU A 237 2.07 18.58 -15.48
C LEU A 237 2.67 18.73 -14.08
N PRO A 238 2.60 19.90 -13.40
CA PRO A 238 3.10 20.04 -12.03
C PRO A 238 2.43 19.06 -11.06
N ARG A 239 1.15 18.74 -11.25
CA ARG A 239 0.43 17.77 -10.40
C ARG A 239 0.97 16.36 -10.57
N VAL A 240 1.30 15.97 -11.80
CA VAL A 240 1.96 14.68 -12.10
C VAL A 240 3.36 14.64 -11.49
N ILE A 241 4.14 15.72 -11.61
CA ILE A 241 5.47 15.83 -11.01
C ILE A 241 5.39 15.69 -9.48
N ILE A 242 4.47 16.41 -8.81
CA ILE A 242 4.29 16.32 -7.36
C ILE A 242 3.93 14.89 -6.94
N MET A 243 3.06 14.19 -7.68
CA MET A 243 2.77 12.78 -7.40
C MET A 243 4.05 11.92 -7.42
N TYR A 244 4.88 12.05 -8.47
CA TYR A 244 6.13 11.30 -8.57
C TYR A 244 7.17 11.71 -7.52
N LEU A 245 7.19 12.97 -7.08
CA LEU A 245 8.05 13.42 -5.98
C LEU A 245 7.64 12.79 -4.65
N ILE A 246 6.33 12.73 -4.36
CA ILE A 246 5.82 12.05 -3.15
C ILE A 246 6.16 10.55 -3.22
N ALA A 247 5.91 9.90 -4.36
CA ALA A 247 6.20 8.49 -4.57
C ALA A 247 7.70 8.17 -4.42
N GLY A 248 8.56 8.96 -5.05
CA GLY A 248 10.01 8.83 -4.97
C GLY A 248 10.53 9.07 -3.55
N SER A 249 9.98 10.06 -2.84
CA SER A 249 10.32 10.33 -1.44
C SER A 249 9.93 9.17 -0.53
N ALA A 250 8.71 8.63 -0.70
CA ALA A 250 8.27 7.44 0.02
C ALA A 250 9.27 6.30 -0.19
N PHE A 251 9.56 5.99 -1.45
CA PHE A 251 10.47 4.90 -1.80
C PHE A 251 11.86 5.11 -1.21
N LEU A 252 12.37 6.34 -1.21
CA LEU A 252 13.66 6.67 -0.59
C LEU A 252 13.68 6.32 0.91
N PHE A 253 12.65 6.70 1.67
CA PHE A 253 12.54 6.31 3.09
C PHE A 253 12.48 4.79 3.25
N TYR A 254 11.66 4.11 2.45
CA TYR A 254 11.51 2.66 2.51
C TYR A 254 12.83 1.91 2.27
N VAL A 255 13.64 2.36 1.30
CA VAL A 255 14.90 1.69 0.94
C VAL A 255 16.03 2.04 1.91
N THR A 256 16.16 3.32 2.27
CA THR A 256 17.30 3.80 3.07
C THR A 256 17.20 3.45 4.55
N LYS A 257 15.99 3.16 5.06
CA LYS A 257 15.70 2.95 6.48
C LYS A 257 16.07 4.14 7.37
N ILE A 258 16.03 5.34 6.80
CA ILE A 258 16.22 6.60 7.53
C ILE A 258 14.83 7.02 8.07
N PRO A 259 14.70 7.45 9.35
CA PRO A 259 15.77 7.84 10.26
C PRO A 259 16.24 6.73 11.22
N GLU A 260 15.56 5.59 11.33
CA GLU A 260 15.88 4.54 12.33
C GLU A 260 17.30 3.99 12.18
N ARG A 261 17.87 4.01 10.98
CA ARG A 261 19.27 3.69 10.72
C ARG A 261 20.26 4.52 11.52
N TYR A 262 19.96 5.80 11.76
CA TYR A 262 20.82 6.71 12.53
C TYR A 262 20.45 6.77 14.01
N PHE A 263 19.22 6.36 14.37
CA PHE A 263 18.73 6.32 15.75
C PHE A 263 18.17 4.94 16.11
N PRO A 264 18.99 3.88 16.11
CA PRO A 264 18.51 2.52 16.39
C PRO A 264 17.85 2.44 17.77
N GLY A 265 16.69 1.78 17.85
CA GLY A 265 15.93 1.62 19.08
C GLY A 265 15.14 2.85 19.57
N GLN A 266 15.46 4.05 19.11
CA GLN A 266 14.73 5.27 19.51
C GLN A 266 13.41 5.43 18.75
N LEU A 267 13.35 4.91 17.53
CA LEU A 267 12.21 5.03 16.62
C LEU A 267 11.42 3.71 16.52
N ASN A 268 11.40 2.92 17.59
CA ASN A 268 10.71 1.62 17.60
C ASN A 268 9.21 1.73 17.37
N TYR A 269 8.57 2.79 17.89
CA TYR A 269 7.11 2.93 17.87
C TYR A 269 6.61 4.04 16.95
N LEU A 270 7.40 5.09 16.73
CA LEU A 270 7.01 6.28 15.97
C LEU A 270 8.20 6.82 15.17
N GLY A 271 7.95 7.24 13.93
CA GLY A 271 8.92 7.92 13.07
C GLY A 271 9.84 7.00 12.26
N ALA A 272 9.63 5.68 12.30
CA ALA A 272 10.39 4.75 11.46
C ALA A 272 10.07 4.94 9.97
N SER A 273 11.03 4.65 9.09
CA SER A 273 10.93 4.90 7.66
C SER A 273 9.75 4.20 6.99
N HIS A 274 9.43 2.99 7.46
CA HIS A 274 8.28 2.24 6.96
C HIS A 274 6.96 2.96 7.29
N GLN A 275 6.85 3.55 8.48
CA GLN A 275 5.70 4.35 8.88
C GLN A 275 5.57 5.61 8.01
N VAL A 276 6.69 6.26 7.71
CA VAL A 276 6.73 7.42 6.79
C VAL A 276 6.32 7.01 5.38
N TRP A 277 6.76 5.85 4.90
CA TRP A 277 6.32 5.27 3.63
C TRP A 277 4.79 5.16 3.57
N HIS A 278 4.15 4.56 4.59
CA HIS A 278 2.69 4.44 4.64
C HIS A 278 1.98 5.80 4.56
N ILE A 279 2.44 6.77 5.35
CA ILE A 279 1.85 8.12 5.36
C ILE A 279 1.97 8.78 3.98
N LEU A 280 3.14 8.68 3.35
CA LEU A 280 3.37 9.27 2.02
C LEU A 280 2.57 8.57 0.92
N VAL A 281 2.35 7.25 1.00
CA VAL A 281 1.48 6.53 0.06
C VAL A 281 0.02 7.01 0.17
N VAL A 282 -0.49 7.20 1.39
CA VAL A 282 -1.84 7.79 1.60
C VAL A 282 -1.91 9.21 1.03
N ALA A 283 -0.91 10.05 1.32
CA ALA A 283 -0.83 11.41 0.81
C ALA A 283 -0.75 11.45 -0.73
N MET A 284 -0.01 10.53 -1.34
CA MET A 284 0.11 10.38 -2.80
C MET A 284 -1.25 10.02 -3.43
N PHE A 285 -1.95 9.01 -2.91
CA PHE A 285 -3.27 8.63 -3.41
C PHE A 285 -4.30 9.75 -3.23
N TYR A 286 -4.27 10.45 -2.09
CA TYR A 286 -5.11 11.63 -1.88
C TYR A 286 -4.81 12.74 -2.90
N TRP A 287 -3.52 13.07 -3.10
CA TRP A 287 -3.10 14.05 -4.09
C TRP A 287 -3.55 13.68 -5.51
N TRP A 288 -3.43 12.40 -5.86
CA TRP A 288 -3.83 11.90 -7.16
C TRP A 288 -5.35 11.94 -7.36
N HIS A 289 -6.11 11.59 -6.33
CA HIS A 289 -7.56 11.76 -6.31
C HIS A 289 -7.96 13.23 -6.53
N GLN A 290 -7.40 14.16 -5.76
CA GLN A 290 -7.69 15.60 -5.94
C GLN A 290 -7.31 16.09 -7.34
N THR A 291 -6.23 15.54 -7.92
CA THR A 291 -5.82 15.82 -9.30
C THR A 291 -6.84 15.30 -10.30
N ALA A 292 -7.38 14.09 -10.12
CA ALA A 292 -8.43 13.56 -10.98
C ALA A 292 -9.70 14.43 -10.95
N VAL A 293 -10.16 14.81 -9.74
CA VAL A 293 -11.34 15.70 -9.55
C VAL A 293 -11.13 17.02 -10.30
N TYR A 294 -9.95 17.61 -10.12
CA TYR A 294 -9.60 18.87 -10.78
C TYR A 294 -9.59 18.75 -12.32
N ILE A 295 -9.03 17.66 -12.88
CA ILE A 295 -9.01 17.44 -14.33
C ILE A 295 -10.42 17.18 -14.86
N MET A 296 -11.25 16.41 -14.16
CA MET A 296 -12.63 16.11 -14.56
C MET A 296 -13.46 17.39 -14.66
N HIS A 297 -13.42 18.26 -13.63
CA HIS A 297 -14.09 19.56 -13.69
C HIS A 297 -13.61 20.40 -14.87
N PHE A 298 -12.29 20.44 -15.10
CA PHE A 298 -11.73 21.15 -16.25
C PHE A 298 -12.28 20.60 -17.58
N ARG A 299 -12.31 19.28 -17.76
CA ARG A 299 -12.81 18.64 -18.99
C ARG A 299 -14.31 18.81 -19.22
N HIS A 300 -15.10 18.93 -18.15
CA HIS A 300 -16.53 19.23 -18.29
C HIS A 300 -16.77 20.72 -18.60
N SER A 301 -15.89 21.61 -18.13
CA SER A 301 -15.95 23.03 -18.45
C SER A 301 -15.41 23.36 -19.86
N GLN A 302 -14.44 22.60 -20.34
CA GLN A 302 -13.81 22.77 -21.65
C GLN A 302 -13.89 21.47 -22.44
N SER A 303 -14.83 21.44 -23.37
CA SER A 303 -15.01 20.30 -24.28
C SER A 303 -13.79 20.10 -25.19
N CYS A 304 -13.63 18.89 -25.68
CA CYS A 304 -12.56 18.57 -26.62
C CYS A 304 -12.64 19.48 -27.86
N PRO A 305 -11.50 19.99 -28.37
CA PRO A 305 -11.49 20.72 -29.63
C PRO A 305 -12.15 19.84 -30.69
N ALA A 306 -13.04 20.43 -31.50
CA ALA A 306 -13.58 19.73 -32.66
C ALA A 306 -12.40 19.20 -33.47
N GLN A 307 -12.39 17.89 -33.78
CA GLN A 307 -11.37 17.33 -34.66
C GLN A 307 -11.47 18.06 -35.99
N THR A 308 -10.59 19.04 -36.23
CA THR A 308 -10.33 19.52 -37.58
C THR A 308 -9.74 18.33 -38.31
N THR A 309 -10.58 17.65 -39.08
CA THR A 309 -10.19 16.76 -40.17
C THR A 309 -9.22 17.54 -41.04
N LYS A 310 -7.91 17.39 -40.77
CA LYS A 310 -6.90 17.73 -41.75
C LYS A 310 -7.03 16.67 -42.84
N SER A 311 -7.77 17.05 -43.89
CA SER A 311 -7.89 16.38 -45.18
C SER A 311 -6.53 16.05 -45.78
#